data_AF-A0A3A9H2A8-F1
#
_entry.id   AF-A0A3A9H2A8-F1
#
_cell.length_a   1.000
_cell.length_b   1.000
_cell.length_c   1.000
_cell.angle_alpha   90.00
_cell.angle_beta   90.00
_cell.angle_gamma   90.00
#
_symmetry.space_group_name_H-M   'P 1'
#
loop_
_entity.id
_entity.type
_entity.pdbx_description
1 polymer ?
#
loop_
_entity_poly.entity_id
_entity_poly.type
_entity_poly.pdbx_seq_one_letter_code
_entity_poly.pdbx_strand_id
1 'polypeptide(L)'
;MGKRITTEDFKHTIFELTGNDFELLSEYKTAKTKVLMKHNKCGNKFEIAPDNFKSGNRCPFCAGKRHNIDEAIKKASKLNLLLLEDKYVGIFNKMKCTCNAHPEEGILYTSMSALNLGNTCCPKCRYIKARITETKNINIDDIRNEFKERNLTLISMEYINCKTPLTYICNKHIEDGEQIVTYDAFKNNTKFCCNSCAKEHISNLHMTPIEDIKKIVEEHNFEFIKISKNGRRTMVHCICNEHRDKGIQIKSLSGIKRGLGCIYCAGIAKFTQEEFESKVKENDRNIQIVSKYNGNKSKVNCKCKQCGYEWSSIASNLMYGGGCPNCSGSKGEMRIRDYLDDNNLNYEREFSFDDLYGDCNKQLRFDFVIFNEDGTIKCLIEYDGIQHFKPINFWGNEYSHTQIRFETLQRYDNRKSNYCKDNGILLIRIPYTEFDNIENILESRLSCQSA
;
A
#
# COMPACT_ATOMS: atom_id res chain seq x y z
N MET A 1 -62.75 26.13 -59.82
CA MET A 1 -61.57 25.60 -60.55
C MET A 1 -60.52 26.70 -60.62
N GLY A 2 -59.35 26.52 -60.01
CA GLY A 2 -58.28 27.51 -60.07
C GLY A 2 -57.69 27.61 -61.49
N LYS A 3 -57.45 28.84 -61.96
CA LYS A 3 -56.83 29.12 -63.26
C LYS A 3 -55.48 28.40 -63.36
N ARG A 4 -55.29 27.53 -64.37
CA ARG A 4 -54.00 26.88 -64.63
C ARG A 4 -53.01 27.94 -65.11
N ILE A 5 -51.88 28.06 -64.41
CA ILE A 5 -50.79 28.98 -64.73
C ILE A 5 -50.01 28.40 -65.91
N THR A 6 -49.85 29.18 -66.98
CA THR A 6 -49.04 28.82 -68.16
C THR A 6 -47.58 29.24 -68.00
N THR A 7 -46.70 28.78 -68.91
CA THR A 7 -45.28 29.19 -68.93
C THR A 7 -45.13 30.71 -69.12
N GLU A 8 -45.98 31.34 -69.93
CA GLU A 8 -45.94 32.80 -70.13
C GLU A 8 -46.41 33.55 -68.88
N ASP A 9 -47.45 33.06 -68.18
CA ASP A 9 -47.86 33.63 -66.90
C ASP A 9 -46.73 33.55 -65.86
N PHE A 10 -45.95 32.48 -65.87
CA PHE A 10 -44.81 32.33 -64.96
C PHE A 10 -43.62 33.22 -65.36
N LYS A 11 -43.34 33.41 -66.66
CA LYS A 11 -42.36 34.41 -67.13
C LYS A 11 -42.75 35.83 -66.69
N HIS A 12 -44.02 36.19 -66.83
CA HIS A 12 -44.54 37.47 -66.32
C HIS A 12 -44.32 37.61 -64.82
N THR A 13 -44.57 36.53 -64.05
CA THR A 13 -44.30 36.52 -62.60
C THR A 13 -42.81 36.71 -62.27
N ILE A 14 -41.89 36.10 -63.04
CA ILE A 14 -40.44 36.31 -62.86
C ILE A 14 -40.07 37.77 -63.13
N PHE A 15 -40.63 38.35 -64.20
CA PHE A 15 -40.40 39.74 -64.57
C PHE A 15 -40.93 40.71 -63.51
N GLU A 16 -42.13 40.49 -62.96
CA GLU A 16 -42.66 41.31 -61.86
C GLU A 16 -41.79 41.23 -60.60
N LEU A 17 -41.25 40.04 -60.28
CA LEU A 17 -40.46 39.83 -59.06
C LEU A 17 -39.01 40.31 -59.16
N THR A 18 -38.43 40.30 -60.37
CA THR A 18 -36.97 40.47 -60.55
C THR A 18 -36.57 41.30 -61.77
N GLY A 19 -37.52 41.84 -62.53
CA GLY A 19 -37.27 42.52 -63.79
C GLY A 19 -36.60 41.60 -64.81
N ASN A 20 -35.56 42.11 -65.48
CA ASN A 20 -34.80 41.39 -66.50
C ASN A 20 -33.60 40.59 -65.93
N ASP A 21 -33.50 40.42 -64.61
CA ASP A 21 -32.35 39.77 -63.99
C ASP A 21 -32.32 38.25 -64.27
N PHE A 22 -33.47 37.64 -64.55
CA PHE A 22 -33.58 36.20 -64.77
C PHE A 22 -34.31 35.84 -66.06
N GLU A 23 -33.81 34.82 -66.74
CA GLU A 23 -34.34 34.27 -67.98
C GLU A 23 -34.77 32.81 -67.76
N LEU A 24 -36.03 32.49 -68.07
CA LEU A 24 -36.57 31.14 -67.98
C LEU A 24 -36.24 30.34 -69.25
N LEU A 25 -35.53 29.23 -69.11
CA LEU A 25 -35.05 28.42 -70.24
C LEU A 25 -35.83 27.12 -70.47
N SER A 26 -36.68 26.70 -69.51
CA SER A 26 -37.51 25.49 -69.64
C SER A 26 -39.00 25.79 -69.48
N GLU A 27 -39.84 24.87 -69.96
CA GLU A 27 -41.29 24.94 -69.79
C GLU A 27 -41.71 24.81 -68.31
N TYR A 28 -42.71 25.59 -67.90
CA TYR A 28 -43.32 25.49 -66.58
C TYR A 28 -44.43 24.43 -66.60
N LYS A 29 -44.35 23.44 -65.70
CA LYS A 29 -45.37 22.38 -65.57
C LYS A 29 -46.21 22.56 -64.31
N THR A 30 -45.56 22.62 -63.15
CA THR A 30 -46.22 22.82 -61.85
C THR A 30 -45.31 23.62 -60.93
N ALA A 31 -45.88 24.15 -59.85
CA ALA A 31 -45.17 25.03 -58.94
C ALA A 31 -44.01 24.33 -58.15
N LYS A 32 -44.08 22.99 -58.07
CA LYS A 32 -43.06 22.13 -57.43
C LYS A 32 -42.08 21.50 -58.42
N THR A 33 -42.41 21.45 -59.70
CA THR A 33 -41.52 20.87 -60.72
C THR A 33 -40.42 21.87 -61.05
N LYS A 34 -39.17 21.46 -60.90
CA LYS A 34 -38.02 22.33 -61.16
C LYS A 34 -38.03 22.83 -62.60
N VAL A 35 -37.68 24.11 -62.76
CA VAL A 35 -37.45 24.76 -64.04
C VAL A 35 -36.00 25.20 -64.14
N LEU A 36 -35.46 25.21 -65.36
CA LEU A 36 -34.13 25.71 -65.66
C LEU A 36 -34.21 27.24 -65.86
N MET A 37 -33.45 27.98 -65.05
CA MET A 37 -33.33 29.43 -65.14
C MET A 37 -31.89 29.85 -65.32
N LYS A 38 -31.70 31.01 -65.96
CA LYS A 38 -30.41 31.67 -66.12
C LYS A 38 -30.45 33.03 -65.42
N HIS A 39 -29.43 33.33 -64.64
CA HIS A 39 -29.28 34.65 -64.03
C HIS A 39 -28.40 35.53 -64.91
N ASN A 40 -28.98 36.56 -65.52
CA ASN A 40 -28.31 37.40 -66.52
C ASN A 40 -27.09 38.12 -65.96
N LYS A 41 -27.07 38.46 -64.66
CA LYS A 41 -25.93 39.14 -64.01
C LYS A 41 -24.70 38.26 -63.78
N CYS A 42 -24.84 36.93 -63.67
CA CYS A 42 -23.69 36.03 -63.48
C CYS A 42 -23.51 34.99 -64.59
N GLY A 43 -24.45 34.89 -65.53
CA GLY A 43 -24.42 33.95 -66.64
C GLY A 43 -24.72 32.49 -66.28
N ASN A 44 -24.80 32.14 -64.99
CA ASN A 44 -25.01 30.76 -64.56
C ASN A 44 -26.44 30.28 -64.79
N LYS A 45 -26.56 29.02 -65.20
CA LYS A 45 -27.82 28.29 -65.36
C LYS A 45 -28.02 27.35 -64.16
N PHE A 46 -29.21 27.31 -63.59
CA PHE A 46 -29.53 26.48 -62.44
C PHE A 46 -30.99 26.05 -62.44
N GLU A 47 -31.26 24.92 -61.80
CA GLU A 47 -32.62 24.43 -61.61
C GLU A 47 -33.22 24.92 -60.29
N ILE A 48 -34.45 25.39 -60.33
CA ILE A 48 -35.17 25.83 -59.13
C ILE A 48 -36.66 25.50 -59.24
N ALA A 49 -37.29 25.15 -58.12
CA ALA A 49 -38.74 25.01 -58.07
C ALA A 49 -39.40 26.40 -58.12
N PRO A 50 -40.42 26.63 -58.97
CA PRO A 50 -41.13 27.91 -59.06
C PRO A 50 -41.63 28.45 -57.72
N ASP A 51 -42.15 27.62 -56.82
CA ASP A 51 -42.57 28.04 -55.48
C ASP A 51 -41.40 28.58 -54.67
N ASN A 52 -40.25 27.89 -54.68
CA ASN A 52 -39.06 28.36 -53.97
C ASN A 52 -38.54 29.69 -54.53
N PHE A 53 -38.65 29.89 -55.86
CA PHE A 53 -38.31 31.16 -56.49
C PHE A 53 -39.24 32.29 -56.04
N LYS A 54 -40.56 32.04 -56.00
CA LYS A 54 -41.54 32.99 -55.46
C LYS A 54 -41.29 33.32 -53.98
N SER A 55 -40.90 32.34 -53.17
CA SER A 55 -40.57 32.50 -51.75
C SER A 55 -39.27 33.27 -51.47
N GLY A 56 -38.56 33.76 -52.49
CA GLY A 56 -37.38 34.62 -52.29
C GLY A 56 -36.04 33.95 -52.55
N ASN A 57 -35.98 32.64 -52.83
CA ASN A 57 -34.73 32.01 -53.24
C ASN A 57 -34.36 32.50 -54.65
N ARG A 58 -33.09 32.88 -54.81
CA ARG A 58 -32.54 33.41 -56.08
C ARG A 58 -31.38 32.54 -56.53
N CYS A 59 -30.57 33.05 -57.46
CA CYS A 59 -29.41 32.35 -57.99
C CYS A 59 -28.50 31.82 -56.86
N PRO A 60 -28.34 30.50 -56.70
CA PRO A 60 -27.52 29.92 -55.65
C PRO A 60 -26.03 30.29 -55.82
N PHE A 61 -25.60 30.58 -57.05
CA PHE A 61 -24.26 31.04 -57.36
C PHE A 61 -24.02 32.52 -57.02
N CYS A 62 -25.08 33.29 -56.76
CA CYS A 62 -25.00 34.69 -56.30
C CYS A 62 -25.45 34.88 -54.86
N ALA A 63 -25.99 33.84 -54.23
CA ALA A 63 -26.25 33.81 -52.80
C ALA A 63 -24.90 33.67 -52.06
N GLY A 64 -24.27 34.81 -51.75
CA GLY A 64 -22.95 34.91 -51.11
C GLY A 64 -22.10 36.04 -51.70
N LYS A 65 -21.14 36.58 -50.93
CA LYS A 65 -20.20 37.62 -51.42
C LYS A 65 -19.45 37.09 -52.66
N ARG A 66 -19.55 37.80 -53.79
CA ARG A 66 -18.86 37.41 -55.03
C ARG A 66 -17.35 37.57 -54.85
N HIS A 67 -16.62 36.49 -55.09
CA HIS A 67 -15.17 36.49 -55.24
C HIS A 67 -14.82 36.49 -56.74
N ASN A 68 -13.84 37.30 -57.13
CA ASN A 68 -13.31 37.35 -58.49
C ASN A 68 -11.79 37.13 -58.50
N ILE A 69 -11.20 36.95 -59.69
CA ILE A 69 -9.77 36.65 -59.83
C ILE A 69 -8.90 37.82 -59.34
N ASP A 70 -9.32 39.07 -59.54
CA ASP A 70 -8.62 40.26 -59.04
C ASP A 70 -8.52 40.29 -57.52
N GLU A 71 -9.59 39.87 -56.83
CA GLU A 71 -9.62 39.74 -55.38
C GLU A 71 -8.68 38.63 -54.91
N ALA A 72 -8.64 37.50 -55.63
CA ALA A 72 -7.70 36.42 -55.35
C ALA A 72 -6.25 36.87 -55.53
N ILE A 73 -5.94 37.63 -56.59
CA ILE A 73 -4.61 38.22 -56.86
C ILE A 73 -4.22 39.18 -55.74
N LYS A 74 -5.13 40.08 -55.35
CA LYS A 74 -4.88 41.03 -54.25
C LYS A 74 -4.61 40.33 -52.92
N LYS A 75 -5.34 39.24 -52.62
CA LYS A 75 -5.14 38.45 -51.39
C LYS A 75 -3.88 37.59 -51.43
N ALA A 76 -3.57 36.98 -52.57
CA ALA A 76 -2.32 36.24 -52.78
C ALA A 76 -1.11 37.16 -52.61
N SER A 77 -1.16 38.36 -53.20
CA SER A 77 -0.08 39.35 -53.09
C SER A 77 0.21 39.74 -51.64
N LYS A 78 -0.83 39.90 -50.81
CA LYS A 78 -0.68 40.17 -49.36
C LYS A 78 0.02 39.05 -48.60
N LEU A 79 0.03 37.83 -49.12
CA LEU A 79 0.67 36.66 -48.54
C LEU A 79 2.03 36.34 -49.20
N ASN A 80 2.57 37.27 -50.00
CA ASN A 80 3.78 37.08 -50.81
C ASN A 80 3.66 35.90 -51.79
N LEU A 81 2.47 35.72 -52.37
CA LEU A 81 2.19 34.72 -53.41
C LEU A 81 1.82 35.40 -54.72
N LEU A 82 2.30 34.85 -55.83
CA LEU A 82 1.91 35.21 -57.19
C LEU A 82 1.01 34.12 -57.77
N LEU A 83 -0.24 34.45 -58.11
CA LEU A 83 -1.13 33.54 -58.81
C LEU A 83 -0.72 33.38 -60.28
N LEU A 84 -0.76 32.15 -60.78
CA LEU A 84 -0.41 31.81 -62.17
C LEU A 84 -1.63 31.57 -63.06
N GLU A 85 -2.83 31.56 -62.49
CA GLU A 85 -4.08 31.34 -63.22
C GLU A 85 -4.81 32.65 -63.49
N ASP A 86 -5.42 32.74 -64.68
CA ASP A 86 -6.14 33.91 -65.20
C ASP A 86 -7.67 33.84 -64.97
N LYS A 87 -8.18 32.70 -64.49
CA LYS A 87 -9.62 32.45 -64.30
C LYS A 87 -9.92 31.87 -62.91
N TYR A 88 -10.94 32.43 -62.26
CA TYR A 88 -11.47 31.92 -61.01
C TYR A 88 -12.68 31.01 -61.26
N VAL A 89 -12.60 29.76 -60.78
CA VAL A 89 -13.64 28.74 -60.99
C VAL A 89 -14.59 28.62 -59.81
N GLY A 90 -14.08 28.72 -58.57
CA GLY A 90 -14.89 28.51 -57.37
C GLY A 90 -14.09 28.56 -56.07
N ILE A 91 -14.79 28.65 -54.93
CA ILE A 91 -14.17 29.02 -53.65
C ILE A 91 -13.22 27.95 -53.08
N PHE A 92 -13.49 26.67 -53.40
CA PHE A 92 -12.68 25.53 -52.99
C PHE A 92 -11.78 24.99 -54.11
N ASN A 93 -11.95 25.48 -55.34
CA ASN A 93 -11.13 25.07 -56.47
C ASN A 93 -9.70 25.54 -56.26
N LYS A 94 -8.76 24.64 -56.57
CA LYS A 94 -7.33 24.91 -56.44
C LYS A 94 -6.86 25.76 -57.62
N MET A 95 -6.10 26.79 -57.32
CA MET A 95 -5.40 27.68 -58.25
C MET A 95 -3.90 27.56 -58.03
N LYS A 96 -3.13 27.51 -59.12
CA LYS A 96 -1.66 27.49 -59.07
C LYS A 96 -1.09 28.86 -58.66
N CYS A 97 -0.10 28.85 -57.78
CA CYS A 97 0.65 30.04 -57.37
C CYS A 97 2.12 29.73 -57.09
N THR A 98 2.96 30.75 -57.01
CA THR A 98 4.37 30.66 -56.59
C THR A 98 4.62 31.63 -55.44
N CYS A 99 5.66 31.39 -54.63
CA CYS A 99 6.03 32.29 -53.55
C CYS A 99 7.05 33.33 -54.03
N ASN A 100 6.76 34.62 -53.87
CA ASN A 100 7.67 35.69 -54.28
C ASN A 100 8.97 35.70 -53.45
N ALA A 101 8.89 35.32 -52.19
CA ALA A 101 10.05 35.30 -51.29
C ALA A 101 10.93 34.04 -51.44
N HIS A 102 10.35 32.95 -51.96
CA HIS A 102 11.04 31.66 -52.12
C HIS A 102 10.62 31.00 -53.47
N PRO A 103 11.05 31.54 -54.62
CA PRO A 103 10.65 31.01 -55.93
C PRO A 103 11.13 29.57 -56.18
N GLU A 104 12.20 29.15 -55.51
CA GLU A 104 12.80 27.82 -55.60
C GLU A 104 11.88 26.69 -55.09
N GLU A 105 10.86 27.01 -54.30
CA GLU A 105 9.87 26.04 -53.81
C GLU A 105 8.91 25.55 -54.90
N GLY A 106 8.97 26.13 -56.10
CA GLY A 106 8.19 25.72 -57.26
C GLY A 106 6.69 26.09 -57.17
N ILE A 107 5.86 25.30 -57.85
CA ILE A 107 4.42 25.57 -57.98
C ILE A 107 3.67 25.06 -56.75
N LEU A 108 2.95 25.98 -56.10
CA LEU A 108 2.05 25.72 -54.99
C LEU A 108 0.59 25.77 -55.46
N TYR A 109 -0.30 25.19 -54.66
CA TYR A 109 -1.73 25.20 -54.90
C TYR A 109 -2.46 25.89 -53.75
N THR A 110 -3.32 26.84 -54.07
CA THR A 110 -4.14 27.59 -53.11
C THR A 110 -5.60 27.59 -53.53
N SER A 111 -6.52 28.02 -52.67
CA SER A 111 -7.93 28.25 -53.02
C SER A 111 -8.38 29.58 -52.44
N MET A 112 -9.50 30.13 -52.92
CA MET A 112 -10.00 31.40 -52.38
C MET A 112 -10.37 31.28 -50.89
N SER A 113 -10.86 30.12 -50.45
CA SER A 113 -11.04 29.82 -49.02
C SER A 113 -9.73 29.89 -48.22
N ALA A 114 -8.66 29.28 -48.73
CA ALA A 114 -7.36 29.29 -48.05
C ALA A 114 -6.71 30.69 -48.01
N LEU A 115 -6.87 31.47 -49.09
CA LEU A 115 -6.46 32.87 -49.15
C LEU A 115 -7.26 33.75 -48.17
N ASN A 116 -8.58 33.50 -48.03
CA ASN A 116 -9.42 34.22 -47.08
C ASN A 116 -9.01 33.97 -45.62
N LEU A 117 -8.60 32.75 -45.30
CA LEU A 117 -8.12 32.38 -43.97
C LEU A 117 -6.67 32.82 -43.70
N GLY A 118 -5.92 33.25 -44.72
CA GLY A 118 -4.51 33.64 -44.58
C GLY A 118 -3.54 32.46 -44.34
N ASN A 119 -4.00 31.22 -44.56
CA ASN A 119 -3.27 30.00 -44.20
C ASN A 119 -2.33 29.50 -45.31
N THR A 120 -2.40 30.09 -46.50
CA THR A 120 -1.55 29.72 -47.63
C THR A 120 -0.16 30.35 -47.51
N CYS A 121 0.88 29.52 -47.49
CA CYS A 121 2.28 29.93 -47.58
C CYS A 121 3.13 28.75 -48.07
N CYS A 122 4.33 29.04 -48.60
CA CYS A 122 5.29 27.98 -48.92
C CYS A 122 5.87 27.32 -47.65
N PRO A 123 6.45 26.11 -47.75
CA PRO A 123 7.09 25.42 -46.63
C PRO A 123 8.11 26.28 -45.86
N LYS A 124 9.00 27.02 -46.56
CA LYS A 124 9.96 27.93 -45.92
C LYS A 124 9.31 29.08 -45.14
N CYS A 125 8.32 29.76 -45.74
CA CYS A 125 7.56 30.81 -45.05
C CYS A 125 6.82 30.25 -43.81
N ARG A 126 6.30 29.02 -43.89
CA ARG A 126 5.65 28.35 -42.75
C ARG A 126 6.65 28.06 -41.64
N TYR A 127 7.84 27.57 -42.00
CA TYR A 127 8.92 27.30 -41.07
C TYR A 127 9.41 28.57 -40.36
N ILE A 128 9.62 29.67 -41.10
CA ILE A 128 10.03 30.96 -40.54
C ILE A 128 8.96 31.51 -39.59
N LYS A 129 7.67 31.46 -39.98
CA LYS A 129 6.56 31.90 -39.12
C LYS A 129 6.49 31.10 -37.81
N ALA A 130 6.69 29.79 -37.86
CA ALA A 130 6.71 28.94 -36.67
C ALA A 130 7.83 29.34 -35.68
N ARG A 131 9.02 29.66 -36.19
CA ARG A 131 10.16 30.09 -35.37
C ARG A 131 9.98 31.48 -34.76
N ILE A 132 9.36 32.42 -35.48
CA ILE A 132 9.12 33.78 -34.98
C ILE A 132 8.10 33.79 -33.82
N THR A 133 7.08 32.92 -33.85
CA THR A 133 6.11 32.78 -32.75
C THR A 133 6.70 32.19 -31.46
N GLU A 134 7.81 31.45 -31.53
CA GLU A 134 8.48 30.86 -30.36
C GLU A 134 9.45 31.82 -29.65
N THR A 135 9.89 32.90 -30.31
CA THR A 135 10.78 33.92 -29.72
C THR A 135 10.02 35.21 -29.43
N LYS A 136 9.18 35.21 -28.40
CA LYS A 136 9.10 36.41 -27.55
C LYS A 136 10.43 36.46 -26.81
N ASN A 137 11.23 37.52 -27.01
CA ASN A 137 12.51 37.71 -26.33
C ASN A 137 12.31 37.71 -24.81
N ILE A 138 12.54 36.55 -24.17
CA ILE A 138 12.60 36.43 -22.72
C ILE A 138 14.08 36.49 -22.37
N ASN A 139 14.49 37.55 -21.68
CA ASN A 139 15.86 37.70 -21.21
C ASN A 139 16.08 36.81 -19.97
N ILE A 140 17.26 36.21 -19.82
CA ILE A 140 17.60 35.41 -18.64
C ILE A 140 17.58 36.20 -17.34
N ASP A 141 17.79 37.52 -17.39
CA ASP A 141 17.66 38.38 -16.21
C ASP A 141 16.23 38.45 -15.70
N ASP A 142 15.23 38.42 -16.60
CA ASP A 142 13.82 38.35 -16.22
C ASP A 142 13.53 37.00 -15.54
N ILE A 143 14.03 35.90 -16.13
CA ILE A 143 13.91 34.55 -15.54
C ILE A 143 14.55 34.53 -14.15
N ARG A 144 15.73 35.13 -13.97
CA ARG A 144 16.41 35.19 -12.68
C ARG A 144 15.59 35.92 -11.62
N ASN A 145 14.91 37.01 -11.98
CA ASN A 145 14.03 37.74 -11.07
C ASN A 145 12.79 36.89 -10.69
N GLU A 146 12.19 36.18 -11.64
CA GLU A 146 11.05 35.29 -11.36
C GLU A 146 11.42 34.15 -10.41
N PHE A 147 12.63 33.57 -10.53
CA PHE A 147 13.11 32.56 -9.59
C PHE A 147 13.27 33.16 -8.18
N LYS A 148 13.81 34.38 -8.07
CA LYS A 148 13.99 35.08 -6.78
C LYS A 148 12.68 35.36 -6.07
N GLU A 149 11.61 35.73 -6.78
CA GLU A 149 10.27 35.93 -6.19
C GLU A 149 9.75 34.68 -5.47
N ARG A 150 10.19 33.49 -5.89
CA ARG A 150 9.83 32.21 -5.26
C ARG A 150 10.87 31.69 -4.26
N ASN A 151 11.79 32.55 -3.79
CA ASN A 151 12.93 32.18 -2.93
C ASN A 151 13.87 31.13 -3.55
N LEU A 152 14.03 31.16 -4.88
CA LEU A 152 14.95 30.31 -5.63
C LEU A 152 16.06 31.17 -6.25
N THR A 153 17.28 30.64 -6.32
CA THR A 153 18.41 31.30 -6.98
C THR A 153 18.78 30.52 -8.24
N LEU A 154 18.64 31.16 -9.41
CA LEU A 154 19.01 30.58 -10.70
C LEU A 154 20.54 30.55 -10.86
N ILE A 155 21.09 29.36 -11.11
CA ILE A 155 22.53 29.12 -11.35
C ILE A 155 22.87 29.19 -12.83
N SER A 156 21.95 28.71 -13.70
CA SER A 156 22.17 28.76 -15.14
C SER A 156 22.49 30.19 -15.61
N MET A 157 23.57 30.31 -16.38
CA MET A 157 24.05 31.59 -16.91
C MET A 157 23.41 31.96 -18.25
N GLU A 158 22.91 30.97 -19.00
CA GLU A 158 22.32 31.14 -20.32
C GLU A 158 20.95 30.48 -20.43
N TYR A 159 20.06 31.07 -21.25
CA TYR A 159 18.75 30.53 -21.57
C TYR A 159 18.64 30.31 -23.08
N ILE A 160 18.48 29.05 -23.50
CA ILE A 160 18.39 28.68 -24.92
C ILE A 160 16.93 28.65 -25.38
N ASN A 161 16.06 27.92 -24.68
CA ASN A 161 14.62 27.86 -24.94
C ASN A 161 13.85 27.32 -23.72
N CYS A 162 12.51 27.33 -23.79
CA CYS A 162 11.64 27.01 -22.66
C CYS A 162 11.68 25.53 -22.20
N LYS A 163 12.24 24.64 -23.04
CA LYS A 163 12.39 23.20 -22.77
C LYS A 163 13.80 22.82 -22.33
N THR A 164 14.77 23.72 -22.48
CA THR A 164 16.13 23.49 -21.99
C THR A 164 16.14 23.49 -20.45
N PRO A 165 16.79 22.51 -19.81
CA PRO A 165 16.92 22.48 -18.36
C PRO A 165 17.71 23.69 -17.83
N LEU A 166 17.19 24.29 -16.77
CA LEU A 166 17.80 25.34 -15.97
C LEU A 166 18.12 24.81 -14.58
N THR A 167 19.30 25.12 -14.08
CA THR A 167 19.77 24.75 -12.74
C THR A 167 19.51 25.88 -11.75
N TYR A 168 19.01 25.55 -10.57
CA TYR A 168 18.70 26.49 -9.49
C TYR A 168 18.94 25.87 -8.11
N ILE A 169 19.04 26.70 -7.09
CA ILE A 169 19.06 26.29 -5.68
C ILE A 169 17.89 26.91 -4.92
N CYS A 170 17.43 26.22 -3.89
CA CYS A 170 16.42 26.76 -2.99
C CYS A 170 17.09 27.47 -1.81
N ASN A 171 16.68 28.71 -1.54
CA ASN A 171 17.23 29.47 -0.41
C ASN A 171 16.68 28.99 0.95
N LYS A 172 15.61 28.18 0.96
CA LYS A 172 15.02 27.60 2.18
C LYS A 172 15.59 26.23 2.53
N HIS A 173 15.85 25.40 1.52
CA HIS A 173 16.35 24.03 1.65
C HIS A 173 17.70 23.93 0.95
N ILE A 174 18.71 24.52 1.56
CA ILE A 174 20.07 24.60 1.00
C ILE A 174 20.67 23.18 0.92
N GLU A 175 20.27 22.29 1.82
CA GLU A 175 20.65 20.88 1.84
C GLU A 175 20.22 20.08 0.61
N ASP A 176 19.20 20.54 -0.14
CA ASP A 176 18.76 19.86 -1.36
C ASP A 176 19.79 20.03 -2.52
N GLY A 177 20.74 20.96 -2.39
CA GLY A 177 21.73 21.25 -3.42
C GLY A 177 21.12 21.78 -4.73
N GLU A 178 21.86 21.57 -5.81
CA GLU A 178 21.47 22.01 -7.15
C GLU A 178 20.32 21.17 -7.72
N GLN A 179 19.27 21.84 -8.18
CA GLN A 179 18.07 21.25 -8.75
C GLN A 179 17.87 21.74 -10.19
N ILE A 180 17.21 20.92 -11.01
CA ILE A 180 16.94 21.23 -12.42
C ILE A 180 15.44 21.39 -12.69
N VAL A 181 15.09 22.32 -13.57
CA VAL A 181 13.72 22.53 -14.03
C VAL A 181 13.72 23.12 -15.45
N THR A 182 12.70 22.85 -16.26
CA THR A 182 12.50 23.59 -17.51
C THR A 182 11.73 24.87 -17.25
N TYR A 183 12.01 25.95 -18.00
CA TYR A 183 11.32 27.21 -17.81
C TYR A 183 9.80 27.12 -18.06
N ASP A 184 9.38 26.27 -19.01
CA ASP A 184 7.96 25.99 -19.26
C ASP A 184 7.27 25.36 -18.04
N ALA A 185 7.91 24.37 -17.39
CA ALA A 185 7.37 23.75 -16.18
C ALA A 185 7.31 24.73 -15.00
N PHE A 186 8.31 25.61 -14.88
CA PHE A 186 8.35 26.67 -13.86
C PHE A 186 7.20 27.68 -14.03
N LYS A 187 6.90 28.09 -15.27
CA LYS A 187 5.81 29.02 -15.61
C LYS A 187 4.43 28.40 -15.42
N ASN A 188 4.22 27.20 -15.96
CA ASN A 188 2.90 26.55 -15.99
C ASN A 188 2.48 26.01 -14.62
N ASN A 189 3.44 25.76 -13.73
CA ASN A 189 3.15 25.33 -12.37
C ASN A 189 3.31 26.51 -11.39
N THR A 190 2.20 27.18 -11.10
CA THR A 190 2.13 28.30 -10.12
C THR A 190 2.54 27.89 -8.70
N LYS A 191 2.60 26.58 -8.42
CA LYS A 191 3.04 25.99 -7.14
C LYS A 191 4.44 25.39 -7.22
N PHE A 192 5.18 25.60 -8.31
CA PHE A 192 6.53 25.08 -8.44
C PHE A 192 7.43 25.72 -7.37
N CYS A 193 7.92 24.86 -6.48
CA CYS A 193 8.89 25.12 -5.44
C CYS A 193 9.86 23.93 -5.44
N CYS A 194 10.98 24.04 -4.71
CA CYS A 194 11.90 22.90 -4.61
C CYS A 194 11.20 21.65 -4.06
N ASN A 195 11.82 20.49 -4.29
CA ASN A 195 11.23 19.22 -3.88
C ASN A 195 10.88 19.16 -2.38
N SER A 196 11.68 19.78 -1.52
CA SER A 196 11.43 19.83 -0.07
C SER A 196 10.31 20.80 0.31
N CYS A 197 10.23 21.98 -0.29
CA CYS A 197 9.08 22.90 -0.14
C CYS A 197 7.75 22.23 -0.56
N ALA A 198 7.76 21.47 -1.66
CA ALA A 198 6.57 20.77 -2.13
C ALA A 198 6.09 19.71 -1.12
N LYS A 199 7.02 18.97 -0.52
CA LYS A 199 6.73 17.98 0.53
C LYS A 199 6.18 18.62 1.80
N GLU A 200 6.75 19.75 2.23
CA GLU A 200 6.26 20.51 3.40
C GLU A 200 4.83 20.99 3.21
N HIS A 201 4.51 21.55 2.03
CA HIS A 201 3.17 22.03 1.73
C HIS A 201 2.13 20.89 1.80
N ILE A 202 2.44 19.71 1.25
CA ILE A 202 1.57 18.52 1.34
C ILE A 202 1.43 18.06 2.79
N SER A 203 2.53 18.03 3.55
CA SER A 203 2.51 17.64 4.97
C SER A 203 1.62 18.56 5.81
N ASN A 204 1.65 19.87 5.55
CA ASN A 204 0.87 20.85 6.29
C ASN A 204 -0.62 20.78 5.95
N LEU A 205 -0.99 20.52 4.69
CA LEU A 205 -2.38 20.30 4.28
C LEU A 205 -3.04 19.10 4.98
N HIS A 206 -2.25 18.09 5.38
CA HIS A 206 -2.72 16.88 6.06
C HIS A 206 -2.56 16.91 7.58
N MET A 207 -2.11 18.02 8.19
CA MET A 207 -2.06 18.12 9.64
C MET A 207 -3.46 18.31 10.22
N THR A 208 -3.90 17.35 11.03
CA THR A 208 -5.12 17.48 11.83
C THR A 208 -4.94 18.65 12.83
N PRO A 209 -5.88 19.61 12.89
CA PRO A 209 -5.88 20.68 13.88
C PRO A 209 -5.71 20.17 15.31
N ILE A 210 -5.12 20.99 16.18
CA ILE A 210 -4.85 20.61 17.57
C ILE A 210 -6.16 20.38 18.34
N GLU A 211 -7.18 21.17 18.03
CA GLU A 211 -8.53 21.08 18.62
C GLU A 211 -9.17 19.71 18.35
N ASP A 212 -9.07 19.23 17.11
CA ASP A 212 -9.57 17.91 16.73
C ASP A 212 -8.78 16.78 17.42
N ILE A 213 -7.47 16.97 17.60
CA ILE A 213 -6.63 16.00 18.32
C ILE A 213 -7.05 15.91 19.79
N LYS A 214 -7.31 17.04 20.46
CA LYS A 214 -7.79 17.06 21.85
C LYS A 214 -9.09 16.27 21.99
N LYS A 215 -10.06 16.54 21.11
CA LYS A 215 -11.36 15.84 21.10
C LYS A 215 -11.20 14.31 20.93
N ILE A 216 -10.38 13.88 19.96
CA ILE A 216 -10.11 12.45 19.74
C ILE A 216 -9.48 11.79 20.98
N VAL A 217 -8.57 12.49 21.67
CA VAL A 217 -7.88 11.97 22.86
C VAL A 217 -8.85 11.83 24.03
N GLU A 218 -9.70 12.83 24.24
CA GLU A 218 -10.74 12.83 25.28
C GLU A 218 -11.78 11.72 25.05
N GLU A 219 -12.22 11.51 23.80
CA GLU A 219 -13.13 10.40 23.42
C GLU A 219 -12.56 9.01 23.77
N HIS A 220 -11.24 8.88 23.85
CA HIS A 220 -10.55 7.62 24.18
C HIS A 220 -10.10 7.55 25.65
N ASN A 221 -10.71 8.36 26.53
CA ASN A 221 -10.45 8.41 27.97
C ASN A 221 -9.00 8.76 28.35
N PHE A 222 -8.41 9.69 27.59
CA PHE A 222 -7.11 10.26 27.87
C PHE A 222 -7.20 11.78 28.07
N GLU A 223 -6.33 12.31 28.93
CA GLU A 223 -6.08 13.74 29.07
C GLU A 223 -4.93 14.16 28.15
N PHE A 224 -5.17 15.14 27.28
CA PHE A 224 -4.17 15.66 26.35
C PHE A 224 -3.16 16.58 27.04
N ILE A 225 -1.86 16.37 26.80
CA ILE A 225 -0.79 17.27 27.27
C ILE A 225 -0.18 18.06 26.12
N LYS A 226 0.44 17.37 25.16
CA LYS A 226 1.14 18.01 24.05
C LYS A 226 1.28 17.07 22.85
N ILE A 227 1.65 17.64 21.71
CA ILE A 227 2.09 16.88 20.54
C ILE A 227 3.60 17.02 20.33
N SER A 228 4.20 15.99 19.75
CA SER A 228 5.57 15.99 19.26
C SER A 228 5.63 15.25 17.92
N LYS A 229 6.68 15.48 17.14
CA LYS A 229 6.90 14.78 15.87
C LYS A 229 7.96 13.70 16.05
N ASN A 230 7.70 12.50 15.54
CA ASN A 230 8.70 11.45 15.38
C ASN A 230 8.71 11.01 13.92
N GLY A 231 9.63 11.59 13.13
CA GLY A 231 9.61 11.53 11.68
C GLY A 231 8.28 12.05 11.11
N ARG A 232 7.59 11.23 10.32
CA ARG A 232 6.27 11.57 9.73
C ARG A 232 5.10 11.41 10.70
N ARG A 233 5.30 10.80 11.88
CA ARG A 233 4.21 10.48 12.83
C ARG A 233 4.01 11.62 13.82
N THR A 234 2.75 12.01 14.01
CA THR A 234 2.34 12.86 15.14
C THR A 234 2.20 11.99 16.39
N MET A 235 3.01 12.27 17.40
CA MET A 235 3.00 11.61 18.70
C MET A 235 2.28 12.50 19.70
N VAL A 236 1.24 11.95 20.33
CA VAL A 236 0.44 12.57 21.37
C VAL A 236 0.98 12.13 22.73
N HIS A 237 1.28 13.11 23.58
CA HIS A 237 1.60 12.91 24.99
C HIS A 237 0.28 13.07 25.76
N CYS A 238 -0.15 12.01 26.42
CA CYS A 238 -1.42 11.99 27.14
C CYS A 238 -1.34 11.16 28.42
N ILE A 239 -2.22 11.43 29.39
CA ILE A 239 -2.37 10.65 30.62
C ILE A 239 -3.68 9.86 30.53
N CYS A 240 -3.68 8.60 30.93
CA CYS A 240 -4.91 7.82 31.00
C CYS A 240 -5.68 8.20 32.27
N ASN A 241 -6.97 8.49 32.16
CA ASN A 241 -7.79 8.89 33.33
C ASN A 241 -7.87 7.79 34.40
N GLU A 242 -7.89 6.51 33.99
CA GLU A 242 -7.91 5.35 34.90
C GLU A 242 -6.54 5.01 35.51
N HIS A 243 -5.44 5.46 34.88
CA HIS A 243 -4.07 5.10 35.26
C HIS A 243 -3.18 6.34 35.35
N ARG A 244 -3.62 7.32 36.16
CA ARG A 244 -2.88 8.58 36.39
C ARG A 244 -1.56 8.35 37.09
N ASP A 245 -1.49 7.34 37.96
CA ASP A 245 -0.29 6.90 38.67
C ASP A 245 0.86 6.50 37.73
N LYS A 246 0.54 6.03 36.52
CA LYS A 246 1.52 5.62 35.51
C LYS A 246 2.10 6.79 34.70
N GLY A 247 1.62 8.02 34.93
CA GLY A 247 2.17 9.24 34.33
C GLY A 247 1.91 9.40 32.83
N ILE A 248 2.81 10.13 32.17
CA ILE A 248 2.65 10.53 30.76
C ILE A 248 2.93 9.36 29.82
N GLN A 249 1.95 9.02 28.99
CA GLN A 249 2.07 8.04 27.92
C GLN A 249 2.29 8.74 26.57
N ILE A 250 3.14 8.16 25.74
CA ILE A 250 3.42 8.67 24.38
C ILE A 250 2.80 7.71 23.37
N LYS A 251 1.79 8.18 22.64
CA LYS A 251 1.02 7.38 21.68
C LYS A 251 0.98 8.03 20.32
N SER A 252 0.96 7.24 19.25
CA SER A 252 0.77 7.79 17.90
C SER A 252 -0.68 8.22 17.70
N LEU A 253 -0.92 9.38 17.08
CA LEU A 253 -2.27 9.87 16.77
C LEU A 253 -3.07 8.86 15.93
N SER A 254 -2.40 8.22 14.96
CA SER A 254 -2.99 7.15 14.14
C SER A 254 -3.42 5.93 14.96
N GLY A 255 -2.68 5.61 16.03
CA GLY A 255 -3.02 4.50 16.91
C GLY A 255 -4.25 4.80 17.75
N ILE A 256 -4.34 6.02 18.30
CA ILE A 256 -5.51 6.48 19.06
C ILE A 256 -6.75 6.46 18.17
N LYS A 257 -6.66 6.98 16.93
CA LYS A 257 -7.76 6.92 15.94
C LYS A 257 -8.25 5.48 15.64
N ARG A 258 -7.42 4.47 15.81
CA ARG A 258 -7.77 3.05 15.62
C ARG A 258 -8.33 2.39 16.87
N GLY A 259 -8.55 3.15 17.96
CA GLY A 259 -9.04 2.62 19.23
C GLY A 259 -7.98 1.96 20.09
N LEU A 260 -6.69 2.20 19.85
CA LEU A 260 -5.63 1.67 20.73
C LEU A 260 -5.62 2.43 22.06
N GLY A 261 -6.35 1.89 23.04
CA GLY A 261 -6.49 2.42 24.39
C GLY A 261 -5.21 2.34 25.23
N CYS A 262 -5.36 2.56 26.53
CA CYS A 262 -4.25 2.53 27.50
C CYS A 262 -3.68 1.10 27.63
N ILE A 263 -2.36 0.96 27.63
CA ILE A 263 -1.71 -0.37 27.72
C ILE A 263 -1.98 -1.06 29.06
N TYR A 264 -2.23 -0.27 30.10
CA TYR A 264 -2.59 -0.75 31.43
C TYR A 264 -4.05 -1.20 31.47
N CYS A 265 -4.98 -0.41 30.93
CA CYS A 265 -6.38 -0.83 30.75
C CYS A 265 -6.51 -2.12 29.92
N ALA A 266 -5.66 -2.27 28.90
CA ALA A 266 -5.66 -3.46 28.04
C ALA A 266 -4.96 -4.69 28.67
N GLY A 267 -4.34 -4.55 29.86
CA GLY A 267 -3.57 -5.63 30.50
C GLY A 267 -2.32 -6.06 29.72
N ILE A 268 -1.83 -5.21 28.80
CA ILE A 268 -0.65 -5.49 27.96
C ILE A 268 0.63 -5.00 28.64
N ALA A 269 0.52 -4.05 29.57
CA ALA A 269 1.66 -3.50 30.28
C ALA A 269 2.49 -4.60 30.95
N LYS A 270 3.83 -4.53 30.76
CA LYS A 270 4.75 -5.42 31.47
C LYS A 270 4.79 -5.00 32.93
N PHE A 271 4.88 -5.98 33.82
CA PHE A 271 5.19 -5.73 35.23
C PHE A 271 6.60 -5.14 35.36
N THR A 272 6.79 -4.31 36.36
CA THR A 272 8.12 -3.98 36.85
C THR A 272 8.77 -5.20 37.51
N GLN A 273 10.09 -5.15 37.74
CA GLN A 273 10.80 -6.23 38.47
C GLN A 273 10.16 -6.46 39.85
N GLU A 274 9.85 -5.39 40.57
CA GLU A 274 9.28 -5.41 41.92
C GLU A 274 7.85 -5.95 41.94
N GLU A 275 7.00 -5.52 40.99
CA GLU A 275 5.63 -6.05 40.85
C GLU A 275 5.66 -7.55 40.50
N PHE A 276 6.58 -7.98 39.62
CA PHE A 276 6.77 -9.39 39.26
C PHE A 276 7.19 -10.22 40.48
N GLU A 277 8.21 -9.78 41.22
CA GLU A 277 8.68 -10.49 42.41
C GLU A 277 7.62 -10.57 43.51
N SER A 278 6.83 -9.50 43.68
CA SER A 278 5.70 -9.47 44.62
C SER A 278 4.64 -10.50 44.23
N LYS A 279 4.28 -10.58 42.96
CA LYS A 279 3.34 -11.59 42.44
C LYS A 279 3.84 -13.03 42.61
N VAL A 280 5.13 -13.27 42.44
CA VAL A 280 5.71 -14.61 42.67
C VAL A 280 5.70 -14.95 44.17
N LYS A 281 5.97 -13.98 45.04
CA LYS A 281 5.92 -14.16 46.51
C LYS A 281 4.50 -14.43 47.02
N GLU A 282 3.49 -13.75 46.49
CA GLU A 282 2.07 -13.98 46.83
C GLU A 282 1.63 -15.44 46.63
N ASN A 283 2.24 -16.17 45.70
CA ASN A 283 1.92 -17.57 45.43
C ASN A 283 2.60 -18.57 46.39
N ASP A 284 3.49 -18.12 47.28
CA ASP A 284 4.18 -18.89 48.33
C ASP A 284 4.68 -20.30 47.93
N ARG A 285 5.45 -20.38 46.84
CA ARG A 285 5.99 -21.66 46.31
C ARG A 285 7.48 -21.90 46.62
N ASN A 286 8.03 -21.22 47.63
CA ASN A 286 9.45 -21.34 47.98
C ASN A 286 10.38 -21.04 46.79
N ILE A 287 10.05 -20.04 45.96
CA ILE A 287 10.84 -19.67 44.78
C ILE A 287 11.67 -18.42 45.09
N GLN A 288 12.95 -18.44 44.73
CA GLN A 288 13.83 -17.28 44.69
C GLN A 288 14.13 -16.95 43.22
N ILE A 289 13.89 -15.70 42.81
CA ILE A 289 14.25 -15.21 41.47
C ILE A 289 15.74 -14.84 41.45
N VAL A 290 16.49 -15.36 40.49
CA VAL A 290 17.95 -15.18 40.38
C VAL A 290 18.30 -14.23 39.23
N SER A 291 17.51 -14.20 38.15
CA SER A 291 17.77 -13.35 36.99
C SER A 291 16.79 -12.19 36.84
N LYS A 292 17.18 -11.19 36.04
CA LYS A 292 16.35 -10.04 35.68
C LYS A 292 15.14 -10.45 34.83
N TYR A 293 13.97 -9.88 35.15
CA TYR A 293 12.72 -10.03 34.40
C TYR A 293 12.72 -9.12 33.16
N ASN A 294 12.37 -9.68 31.99
CA ASN A 294 12.29 -8.95 30.72
C ASN A 294 10.90 -9.00 30.05
N GLY A 295 9.90 -9.55 30.75
CA GLY A 295 8.51 -9.65 30.27
C GLY A 295 7.85 -10.99 30.62
N ASN A 296 6.52 -11.04 30.52
CA ASN A 296 5.72 -12.22 30.90
C ASN A 296 6.11 -13.51 30.17
N LYS A 297 6.49 -13.41 28.89
CA LYS A 297 6.91 -14.56 28.07
C LYS A 297 8.41 -14.84 28.12
N SER A 298 9.18 -14.03 28.86
CA SER A 298 10.62 -14.23 28.99
C SER A 298 10.92 -15.33 30.00
N LYS A 299 12.00 -16.07 29.75
CA LYS A 299 12.54 -17.04 30.70
C LYS A 299 13.28 -16.31 31.82
N VAL A 300 13.10 -16.78 33.04
CA VAL A 300 13.71 -16.27 34.26
C VAL A 300 14.31 -17.45 35.01
N ASN A 301 15.56 -17.31 35.44
CA ASN A 301 16.23 -18.29 36.28
C ASN A 301 15.75 -18.12 37.72
N CYS A 302 15.39 -19.24 38.33
CA CYS A 302 14.87 -19.33 39.68
C CYS A 302 15.55 -20.48 40.43
N LYS A 303 15.58 -20.33 41.76
CA LYS A 303 16.13 -21.30 42.70
C LYS A 303 15.07 -21.68 43.72
N CYS A 304 14.97 -22.96 44.04
CA CYS A 304 14.03 -23.45 45.03
C CYS A 304 14.64 -23.24 46.42
N LYS A 305 13.94 -22.54 47.30
CA LYS A 305 14.35 -22.35 48.70
C LYS A 305 14.27 -23.65 49.50
N GLN A 306 13.46 -24.63 49.05
CA GLN A 306 13.30 -25.91 49.73
C GLN A 306 14.39 -26.92 49.36
N CYS A 307 14.60 -27.20 48.07
CA CYS A 307 15.55 -28.23 47.62
C CYS A 307 16.82 -27.67 46.97
N GLY A 308 16.98 -26.34 46.91
CA GLY A 308 18.16 -25.71 46.30
C GLY A 308 18.23 -25.78 44.77
N TYR A 309 17.35 -26.54 44.10
CA TYR A 309 17.39 -26.73 42.65
C TYR A 309 17.22 -25.43 41.87
N GLU A 310 18.04 -25.26 40.82
CA GLU A 310 18.03 -24.10 39.92
C GLU A 310 17.41 -24.48 38.58
N TRP A 311 16.47 -23.67 38.09
CA TRP A 311 15.82 -23.90 36.80
C TRP A 311 15.44 -22.60 36.10
N SER A 312 15.11 -22.71 34.81
CA SER A 312 14.62 -21.60 33.99
C SER A 312 13.14 -21.81 33.69
N SER A 313 12.29 -20.85 34.03
CA SER A 313 10.84 -20.89 33.75
C SER A 313 10.33 -19.61 33.09
N ILE A 314 9.20 -19.70 32.39
CA ILE A 314 8.52 -18.53 31.83
C ILE A 314 7.93 -17.70 32.98
N ALA A 315 8.16 -16.39 32.98
CA ALA A 315 7.72 -15.50 34.06
C ALA A 315 6.21 -15.57 34.35
N SER A 316 5.36 -15.66 33.33
CA SER A 316 3.91 -15.85 33.53
C SER A 316 3.59 -17.13 34.28
N ASN A 317 4.29 -18.23 34.01
CA ASN A 317 4.03 -19.49 34.71
C ASN A 317 4.35 -19.36 36.19
N LEU A 318 5.44 -18.66 36.54
CA LEU A 318 5.81 -18.40 37.93
C LEU A 318 4.76 -17.53 38.67
N MET A 319 4.15 -16.56 37.98
CA MET A 319 3.10 -15.70 38.56
C MET A 319 1.75 -16.39 38.73
N TYR A 320 1.47 -17.44 37.96
CA TYR A 320 0.15 -18.11 37.94
C TYR A 320 0.23 -19.58 38.44
N GLY A 321 1.19 -19.90 39.30
CA GLY A 321 1.19 -21.15 40.07
C GLY A 321 2.23 -22.21 39.67
N GLY A 322 3.16 -21.90 38.78
CA GLY A 322 4.29 -22.77 38.43
C GLY A 322 5.30 -22.89 39.58
N GLY A 323 5.52 -24.11 40.05
CA GLY A 323 6.44 -24.43 41.14
C GLY A 323 7.83 -24.89 40.69
N CYS A 324 8.64 -25.33 41.65
CA CYS A 324 9.89 -26.02 41.37
C CYS A 324 9.59 -27.37 40.70
N PRO A 325 10.10 -27.64 39.49
CA PRO A 325 9.88 -28.93 38.81
C PRO A 325 10.43 -30.10 39.63
N ASN A 326 11.49 -29.86 40.40
CA ASN A 326 12.10 -30.86 41.27
C ASN A 326 11.25 -31.20 42.51
N CYS A 327 10.37 -30.28 42.94
CA CYS A 327 9.45 -30.49 44.06
C CYS A 327 8.03 -30.88 43.59
N SER A 328 7.76 -30.80 42.28
CA SER A 328 6.47 -31.17 41.69
C SER A 328 6.39 -32.61 41.19
N GLY A 329 7.42 -33.44 41.43
CA GLY A 329 7.37 -34.88 41.18
C GLY A 329 6.24 -35.56 41.95
N SER A 330 5.85 -36.77 41.54
CA SER A 330 4.81 -37.49 42.28
C SER A 330 5.25 -37.70 43.74
N LYS A 331 4.30 -37.72 44.69
CA LYS A 331 4.64 -37.95 46.11
C LYS A 331 5.49 -39.23 46.27
N GLY A 332 5.26 -40.24 45.42
CA GLY A 332 6.02 -41.49 45.41
C GLY A 332 7.46 -41.33 44.95
N GLU A 333 7.69 -40.67 43.81
CA GLU A 333 9.06 -40.36 43.35
C GLU A 333 9.84 -39.53 44.38
N MET A 334 9.17 -38.60 45.07
CA MET A 334 9.79 -37.81 46.13
C MET A 334 10.25 -38.71 47.29
N ARG A 335 9.41 -39.64 47.71
CA ARG A 335 9.70 -40.58 48.80
C ARG A 335 10.82 -41.57 48.44
N ILE A 336 10.83 -42.05 47.19
CA ILE A 336 11.94 -42.87 46.66
C ILE A 336 13.23 -42.05 46.71
N ARG A 337 13.22 -40.81 46.21
CA ARG A 337 14.38 -39.93 46.20
C ARG A 337 14.92 -39.69 47.61
N ASP A 338 14.05 -39.30 48.54
CA ASP A 338 14.46 -38.99 49.91
C ASP A 338 15.12 -40.22 50.56
N TYR A 339 14.61 -41.43 50.30
CA TYR A 339 15.27 -42.68 50.72
C TYR A 339 16.65 -42.88 50.07
N LEU A 340 16.80 -42.62 48.76
CA LEU A 340 18.09 -42.76 48.07
C LEU A 340 19.14 -41.76 48.58
N ASP A 341 18.72 -40.52 48.84
CA ASP A 341 19.53 -39.45 49.42
C ASP A 341 19.97 -39.80 50.86
N ASP A 342 19.03 -40.24 51.71
CA ASP A 342 19.30 -40.62 53.10
C ASP A 342 20.27 -41.81 53.23
N ASN A 343 20.25 -42.72 52.24
CA ASN A 343 21.17 -43.85 52.15
C ASN A 343 22.45 -43.56 51.33
N ASN A 344 22.63 -42.31 50.88
CA ASN A 344 23.80 -41.83 50.13
C ASN A 344 24.14 -42.71 48.91
N LEU A 345 23.12 -43.14 48.18
CA LEU A 345 23.26 -43.99 46.99
C LEU A 345 23.62 -43.15 45.76
N ASN A 346 24.43 -43.69 44.87
CA ASN A 346 24.75 -43.04 43.59
C ASN A 346 23.64 -43.33 42.56
N TYR A 347 22.83 -42.33 42.22
CA TYR A 347 21.70 -42.50 41.33
C TYR A 347 21.49 -41.31 40.38
N GLU A 348 20.85 -41.57 39.24
CA GLU A 348 20.36 -40.55 38.32
C GLU A 348 18.85 -40.69 38.12
N ARG A 349 18.19 -39.61 37.68
CA ARG A 349 16.75 -39.58 37.42
C ARG A 349 16.44 -39.43 35.94
N GLU A 350 15.25 -39.85 35.54
CA GLU A 350 14.77 -39.80 34.15
C GLU A 350 15.76 -40.43 33.14
N PHE A 351 16.42 -41.52 33.55
CA PHE A 351 17.46 -42.17 32.78
C PHE A 351 16.91 -42.85 31.52
N SER A 352 17.57 -42.68 30.37
CA SER A 352 17.15 -43.29 29.11
C SER A 352 18.31 -43.95 28.41
N PHE A 353 18.03 -45.06 27.71
CA PHE A 353 19.01 -45.72 26.85
C PHE A 353 18.89 -45.21 25.41
N ASP A 354 20.02 -45.18 24.71
CA ASP A 354 20.12 -44.69 23.33
C ASP A 354 19.44 -45.62 22.30
N ASP A 355 19.09 -46.84 22.68
CA ASP A 355 18.47 -47.86 21.84
C ASP A 355 17.02 -48.20 22.26
N LEU A 356 16.48 -47.56 23.31
CA LEU A 356 15.13 -47.81 23.80
C LEU A 356 14.13 -46.70 23.44
N TYR A 357 13.28 -46.98 22.45
CA TYR A 357 12.30 -46.04 21.90
C TYR A 357 10.85 -46.50 22.02
N GLY A 358 9.97 -45.54 22.27
CA GLY A 358 8.52 -45.61 22.16
C GLY A 358 8.03 -45.40 20.73
N ASP A 359 6.76 -45.06 20.59
CA ASP A 359 6.20 -44.68 19.29
C ASP A 359 6.76 -43.30 18.88
N CYS A 360 6.84 -43.04 17.57
CA CYS A 360 7.37 -41.79 16.99
C CYS A 360 8.81 -41.44 17.42
N ASN A 361 9.69 -42.43 17.62
CA ASN A 361 11.10 -42.24 18.04
C ASN A 361 11.27 -41.47 19.36
N LYS A 362 10.28 -41.52 20.26
CA LYS A 362 10.43 -40.94 21.60
C LYS A 362 11.24 -41.87 22.49
N GLN A 363 12.42 -41.46 22.96
CA GLN A 363 13.19 -42.24 23.95
C GLN A 363 12.35 -42.50 25.22
N LEU A 364 12.33 -43.75 25.65
CA LEU A 364 11.68 -44.15 26.90
C LEU A 364 12.62 -43.87 28.07
N ARG A 365 12.08 -43.32 29.15
CA ARG A 365 12.82 -42.90 30.34
C ARG A 365 12.37 -43.71 31.54
N PHE A 366 13.32 -44.06 32.38
CA PHE A 366 13.13 -44.67 33.70
C PHE A 366 13.17 -43.62 34.79
N ASP A 367 12.38 -43.77 35.84
CA ASP A 367 12.29 -42.74 36.90
C ASP A 367 13.63 -42.59 37.64
N PHE A 368 14.27 -43.69 37.99
CA PHE A 368 15.60 -43.70 38.62
C PHE A 368 16.49 -44.84 38.09
N VAL A 369 17.80 -44.59 38.08
CA VAL A 369 18.85 -45.60 37.89
C VAL A 369 19.82 -45.52 39.07
N ILE A 370 20.22 -46.66 39.62
CA ILE A 370 21.23 -46.75 40.69
C ILE A 370 22.48 -47.37 40.10
N PHE A 371 23.64 -46.78 40.40
CA PHE A 371 24.94 -47.27 39.96
C PHE A 371 25.68 -47.98 41.11
N ASN A 372 26.51 -48.95 40.74
CA ASN A 372 27.54 -49.51 41.61
C ASN A 372 28.73 -48.53 41.73
N GLU A 373 29.65 -48.82 42.65
CA GLU A 373 30.88 -48.02 42.84
C GLU A 373 31.78 -47.98 41.60
N ASP A 374 31.71 -49.01 40.75
CA ASP A 374 32.45 -49.10 39.49
C ASP A 374 31.77 -48.37 38.31
N GLY A 375 30.62 -47.73 38.55
CA GLY A 375 29.84 -47.02 37.53
C GLY A 375 28.93 -47.91 36.68
N THR A 376 28.87 -49.22 36.94
CA THR A 376 27.91 -50.11 36.27
C THR A 376 26.49 -49.93 36.83
N ILE A 377 25.47 -50.21 36.02
CA ILE A 377 24.07 -50.10 36.44
C ILE A 377 23.75 -51.24 37.41
N LYS A 378 23.40 -50.89 38.66
CA LYS A 378 22.93 -51.82 39.68
C LYS A 378 21.47 -52.20 39.44
N CYS A 379 20.60 -51.21 39.30
CA CYS A 379 19.18 -51.43 39.01
C CYS A 379 18.48 -50.17 38.49
N LEU A 380 17.31 -50.36 37.89
CA LEU A 380 16.37 -49.32 37.46
C LEU A 380 15.12 -49.34 38.35
N ILE A 381 14.54 -48.18 38.64
CA ILE A 381 13.32 -48.05 39.44
C ILE A 381 12.25 -47.28 38.64
N GLU A 382 11.02 -47.78 38.68
CA GLU A 382 9.82 -47.12 38.15
C GLU A 382 8.76 -47.02 39.24
N TYR A 383 8.12 -45.86 39.36
CA TYR A 383 6.97 -45.63 40.22
C TYR A 383 5.69 -45.53 39.40
N ASP A 384 4.91 -46.62 39.40
CA ASP A 384 3.72 -46.75 38.58
C ASP A 384 2.53 -46.05 39.25
N GLY A 385 2.22 -44.83 38.82
CA GLY A 385 1.02 -44.09 39.25
C GLY A 385 -0.30 -44.80 38.87
N ILE A 386 -1.42 -44.36 39.45
CA ILE A 386 -2.78 -44.89 39.16
C ILE A 386 -3.15 -44.94 37.66
N GLN A 387 -2.51 -44.10 36.84
CA GLN A 387 -2.66 -44.03 35.39
C GLN A 387 -2.14 -45.28 34.65
N HIS A 388 -1.25 -46.06 35.26
CA HIS A 388 -0.82 -47.36 34.74
C HIS A 388 -1.86 -48.47 34.94
N PHE A 389 -2.84 -48.23 35.83
CA PHE A 389 -3.84 -49.22 36.21
C PHE A 389 -5.24 -48.91 35.67
N LYS A 390 -5.57 -47.63 35.46
CA LYS A 390 -6.88 -47.20 34.95
C LYS A 390 -6.78 -45.97 34.03
N PRO A 391 -7.65 -45.85 33.02
CA PRO A 391 -7.74 -44.64 32.19
C PRO A 391 -8.22 -43.45 33.03
N ILE A 392 -7.43 -42.37 33.06
CA ILE A 392 -7.77 -41.14 33.80
C ILE A 392 -8.07 -39.99 32.84
N ASN A 393 -9.30 -39.47 32.91
CA ASN A 393 -9.71 -38.30 32.13
C ASN A 393 -9.05 -37.04 32.68
N PHE A 394 -8.05 -36.53 31.97
CA PHE A 394 -7.54 -35.18 32.22
C PHE A 394 -8.36 -34.16 31.42
N TRP A 395 -9.01 -33.24 32.14
CA TRP A 395 -9.56 -31.97 31.62
C TRP A 395 -10.43 -32.12 30.36
N GLY A 396 -11.60 -32.74 30.50
CA GLY A 396 -12.66 -32.69 29.47
C GLY A 396 -12.39 -33.40 28.15
N ASN A 397 -11.35 -34.23 28.06
CA ASN A 397 -11.08 -35.03 26.87
C ASN A 397 -12.13 -36.14 26.66
N GLU A 398 -12.45 -36.44 25.40
CA GLU A 398 -13.28 -37.59 25.02
C GLU A 398 -12.69 -38.91 25.54
N TYR A 399 -13.57 -39.80 26.01
CA TYR A 399 -13.22 -41.09 26.62
C TYR A 399 -12.30 -41.96 25.75
N SER A 400 -12.47 -41.88 24.43
CA SER A 400 -11.65 -42.56 23.42
C SER A 400 -10.16 -42.25 23.53
N HIS A 401 -9.79 -40.98 23.76
CA HIS A 401 -8.39 -40.56 23.88
C HIS A 401 -7.72 -41.05 25.17
N THR A 402 -8.50 -41.26 26.23
CA THR A 402 -7.99 -41.76 27.51
C THR A 402 -7.66 -43.25 27.43
N GLN A 403 -8.46 -44.03 26.70
CA GLN A 403 -8.21 -45.45 26.46
C GLN A 403 -6.94 -45.68 25.60
N ILE A 404 -6.77 -44.90 24.53
CA ILE A 404 -5.58 -44.98 23.65
C ILE A 404 -4.29 -44.64 24.43
N ARG A 405 -4.35 -43.65 25.33
CA ARG A 405 -3.21 -43.31 26.21
C ARG A 405 -2.86 -44.44 27.17
N PHE A 406 -3.87 -45.07 27.77
CA PHE A 406 -3.69 -46.21 28.68
C PHE A 406 -3.02 -47.40 27.98
N GLU A 407 -3.50 -47.77 26.79
CA GLU A 407 -2.91 -48.84 25.98
C GLU A 407 -1.48 -48.52 25.53
N THR A 408 -1.20 -47.25 25.26
CA THR A 408 0.17 -46.81 24.92
C THR A 408 1.11 -46.91 26.11
N LEU A 409 0.66 -46.52 27.32
CA LEU A 409 1.42 -46.67 28.56
C LEU A 409 1.76 -48.15 28.82
N GLN A 410 0.77 -49.05 28.74
CA GLN A 410 0.99 -50.50 28.90
C GLN A 410 2.00 -51.07 27.89
N ARG A 411 1.95 -50.60 26.63
CA ARG A 411 2.92 -51.00 25.60
C ARG A 411 4.34 -50.54 25.95
N TYR A 412 4.50 -49.30 26.43
CA TYR A 412 5.82 -48.79 26.83
C TYR A 412 6.38 -49.49 28.06
N ASP A 413 5.54 -49.76 29.05
CA ASP A 413 5.90 -50.54 30.23
C ASP A 413 6.38 -51.95 29.88
N ASN A 414 5.72 -52.59 28.93
CA ASN A 414 6.13 -53.90 28.42
C ASN A 414 7.48 -53.81 27.69
N ARG A 415 7.71 -52.78 26.88
CA ARG A 415 9.00 -52.56 26.22
C ARG A 415 10.13 -52.36 27.23
N LYS A 416 9.92 -51.51 28.25
CA LYS A 416 10.88 -51.30 29.36
C LYS A 416 11.19 -52.61 30.09
N SER A 417 10.14 -53.36 30.44
CA SER A 417 10.27 -54.63 31.16
C SER A 417 11.03 -55.68 30.35
N ASN A 418 10.76 -55.79 29.05
CA ASN A 418 11.48 -56.72 28.16
C ASN A 418 12.93 -56.28 27.97
N TYR A 419 13.18 -55.00 27.75
CA TYR A 419 14.53 -54.45 27.62
C TYR A 419 15.41 -54.76 28.85
N CYS A 420 14.86 -54.60 30.05
CA CYS A 420 15.58 -54.93 31.28
C CYS A 420 15.90 -56.44 31.37
N LYS A 421 14.95 -57.30 30.99
CA LYS A 421 15.16 -58.76 30.97
C LYS A 421 16.22 -59.18 29.95
N ASP A 422 16.14 -58.64 28.74
CA ASP A 422 17.04 -58.98 27.63
C ASP A 422 18.50 -58.55 27.92
N ASN A 423 18.67 -57.45 28.66
CA ASN A 423 19.99 -56.93 29.06
C ASN A 423 20.43 -57.37 30.47
N GLY A 424 19.67 -58.23 31.16
CA GLY A 424 19.99 -58.69 32.51
C GLY A 424 20.00 -57.60 33.59
N ILE A 425 19.27 -56.51 33.38
CA ILE A 425 19.18 -55.36 34.30
C ILE A 425 18.03 -55.59 35.29
N LEU A 426 18.29 -55.41 36.58
CA LEU A 426 17.26 -55.49 37.62
C LEU A 426 16.31 -54.28 37.51
N LEU A 427 15.02 -54.54 37.29
CA LEU A 427 13.96 -53.52 37.30
C LEU A 427 13.08 -53.68 38.55
N ILE A 428 13.03 -52.63 39.37
CA ILE A 428 12.15 -52.53 40.54
C ILE A 428 10.96 -51.65 40.16
N ARG A 429 9.76 -52.24 40.04
CA ARG A 429 8.52 -51.49 39.82
C ARG A 429 7.75 -51.36 41.11
N ILE A 430 7.42 -50.13 41.50
CA ILE A 430 6.70 -49.80 42.72
C ILE A 430 5.34 -49.23 42.34
N PRO A 431 4.23 -49.95 42.57
CA PRO A 431 2.90 -49.45 42.25
C PRO A 431 2.45 -48.39 43.26
N TYR A 432 1.59 -47.46 42.84
CA TYR A 432 1.06 -46.39 43.71
C TYR A 432 0.32 -46.90 44.96
N THR A 433 -0.15 -48.15 44.95
CA THR A 433 -0.80 -48.80 46.10
C THR A 433 0.17 -49.12 47.24
N GLU A 434 1.47 -49.22 46.94
CA GLU A 434 2.54 -49.53 47.90
C GLU A 434 3.25 -48.26 48.41
N PHE A 435 2.60 -47.10 48.28
CA PHE A 435 3.19 -45.80 48.66
C PHE A 435 3.75 -45.75 50.09
N ASP A 436 3.13 -46.45 51.04
CA ASP A 436 3.57 -46.48 52.43
C ASP A 436 4.67 -47.50 52.72
N ASN A 437 4.94 -48.41 51.78
CA ASN A 437 5.92 -49.49 51.92
C ASN A 437 7.16 -49.28 51.04
N ILE A 438 7.32 -48.11 50.43
CA ILE A 438 8.40 -47.80 49.48
C ILE A 438 9.77 -48.14 50.07
N GLU A 439 10.04 -47.68 51.30
CA GLU A 439 11.32 -47.88 51.97
C GLU A 439 11.62 -49.36 52.18
N ASN A 440 10.64 -50.15 52.65
CA ASN A 440 10.78 -51.59 52.88
C ASN A 440 11.03 -52.36 51.58
N ILE A 441 10.37 -51.96 50.48
CA ILE A 441 10.55 -52.58 49.17
C ILE A 441 11.96 -52.29 48.63
N LEU A 442 12.42 -51.04 48.73
CA LEU A 442 13.77 -50.67 48.31
C LEU A 442 14.82 -51.38 49.15
N GLU A 443 14.66 -51.40 50.47
CA GLU A 443 15.58 -52.06 51.40
C GLU A 443 15.68 -53.56 51.11
N SER A 444 14.56 -54.27 50.97
CA SER A 444 14.56 -55.73 50.69
C SER A 444 15.15 -56.09 49.32
N ARG A 445 14.94 -55.25 48.30
CA ARG A 445 15.41 -55.51 46.93
C ARG A 445 16.87 -55.12 46.72
N LEU A 446 17.35 -54.11 47.44
CA LEU A 446 18.74 -53.64 47.35
C LEU A 446 19.69 -54.43 48.27
N SER A 447 19.18 -55.04 49.35
CA SER A 447 19.97 -55.86 50.30
C SER A 447 20.18 -57.32 49.86
N CYS A 448 19.28 -57.90 49.05
CA CYS A 448 19.36 -59.30 48.60
C CYS A 448 20.51 -59.64 47.61
N GLN A 449 21.51 -58.77 47.41
CA GLN A 449 22.63 -59.00 46.50
C GLN A 449 24.02 -58.96 47.16
N SER A 450 24.09 -59.09 48.49
CA SER A 450 25.34 -59.40 49.20
C SER A 450 25.32 -60.86 49.67
N ALA A 451 25.31 -61.81 48.74
CA ALA A 451 25.52 -63.24 49.04
C ALA A 451 26.23 -63.94 47.87
#